data_AF-A0A7V3CYT4-F1
#
_entry.id   AF-A0A7V3CYT4-F1
#
_cell.length_a   1.000
_cell.length_b   1.000
_cell.length_c   1.000
_cell.angle_alpha   90.00
_cell.angle_beta   90.00
_cell.angle_gamma   90.00
#
_symmetry.space_group_name_H-M   'P 1'
#
loop_
_entity.id
_entity.type
_entity.pdbx_description
1 polymer ?
#
loop_
_entity_poly.entity_id
_entity_poly.type
_entity_poly.pdbx_seq_one_letter_code
_entity_poly.pdbx_strand_id
1 'polypeptide(L)' 'MSNYKVSELFIYPIKSLGGISLKEAEVSDRGFKYDRRWMLIDSNGNFLSQR' A
#
# COMPACT_ATOMS: atom_id res chain seq x y z
N MET A 1 26.72 -15.18 -10.03
CA MET A 1 25.69 -14.13 -9.87
C MET A 1 24.55 -14.71 -9.06
N SER A 2 24.12 -14.05 -8.00
CA SER A 2 22.96 -14.49 -7.21
C SER A 2 21.68 -14.17 -7.97
N ASN A 3 20.81 -15.17 -8.14
CA ASN A 3 19.52 -15.01 -8.79
C ASN A 3 18.48 -14.64 -7.73
N TYR A 4 17.99 -13.40 -7.78
CA TYR A 4 16.93 -12.92 -6.89
C TYR A 4 15.60 -12.88 -7.65
N LYS A 5 14.55 -13.37 -7.01
CA LYS A 5 13.18 -13.30 -7.51
C LYS A 5 12.31 -12.63 -6.47
N VAL A 6 11.39 -11.76 -6.93
CA VAL A 6 10.32 -11.22 -6.08
C VAL A 6 9.44 -12.38 -5.62
N SER A 7 9.28 -12.54 -4.31
CA SER A 7 8.41 -13.57 -3.73
C SER A 7 6.94 -13.19 -3.89
N GLU A 8 6.58 -11.96 -3.52
CA GLU A 8 5.21 -11.47 -3.48
C GLU A 8 5.17 -9.95 -3.69
N LEU A 9 4.01 -9.45 -4.13
CA LEU A 9 3.73 -8.02 -4.27
C LEU A 9 2.43 -7.71 -3.53
N PHE A 10 2.41 -6.56 -2.85
CA PHE A 10 1.24 -6.08 -2.14
C PHE A 10 1.05 -4.58 -2.31
N ILE A 11 -0.20 -4.15 -2.35
CA ILE A 11 -0.59 -2.75 -2.16
C ILE A 11 -1.50 -2.60 -0.95
N TYR A 12 -1.49 -1.42 -0.35
CA TYR A 12 -2.30 -1.06 0.79
C TYR A 12 -3.03 0.24 0.45
N PRO A 13 -4.17 0.18 -0.25
CA PRO A 13 -4.78 1.38 -0.80
C PRO A 13 -5.17 2.42 0.25
N ILE A 14 -5.55 1.94 1.43
CA ILE A 14 -5.87 2.76 2.60
C ILE A 14 -4.79 2.52 3.67
N LYS A 15 -4.23 3.61 4.19
CA LYS A 15 -3.24 3.58 5.27
C LYS A 15 -3.76 2.77 6.45
N SER A 16 -2.90 1.90 7.00
CA SER A 16 -3.15 1.11 8.21
C SER A 16 -4.23 0.02 8.10
N LEU A 17 -4.70 -0.32 6.90
CA LEU A 17 -5.60 -1.45 6.65
C LEU A 17 -4.87 -2.65 6.01
N GLY A 18 -5.61 -3.72 5.74
CA GLY A 18 -5.09 -4.96 5.14
C GLY A 18 -4.53 -4.75 3.73
N GLY A 19 -3.46 -5.48 3.40
CA GLY A 19 -2.84 -5.47 2.08
C GLY A 19 -3.59 -6.35 1.09
N ILE A 20 -3.45 -6.01 -0.20
CA ILE A 20 -3.99 -6.76 -1.34
C ILE A 20 -2.82 -7.35 -2.10
N SER A 21 -2.80 -8.68 -2.26
CA SER A 21 -1.78 -9.38 -3.04
C SER A 21 -1.96 -9.13 -4.52
N LEU A 22 -0.85 -8.91 -5.23
CA LEU A 22 -0.82 -8.67 -6.67
C LEU A 22 0.11 -9.65 -7.39
N LYS A 23 -0.21 -9.94 -8.65
CA LYS A 23 0.68 -10.68 -9.56
C LYS A 23 1.69 -9.77 -10.25
N GLU A 24 1.31 -8.52 -10.46
CA GLU A 24 2.09 -7.46 -11.09
C GLU A 24 1.69 -6.11 -10.51
N ALA A 25 2.57 -5.12 -10.57
CA ALA A 25 2.30 -3.77 -10.09
C ALA A 25 2.85 -2.72 -11.06
N GLU A 26 2.05 -1.71 -11.35
CA GLU A 26 2.48 -0.54 -12.12
C GLU A 26 3.24 0.42 -11.20
N VAL A 27 4.47 0.77 -11.57
CA VAL A 27 5.29 1.73 -10.84
C VAL A 27 4.94 3.15 -11.30
N SER A 28 4.62 4.02 -10.35
CA SER A 28 4.44 5.46 -10.55
C SER A 28 5.51 6.24 -9.80
N ASP A 29 5.57 7.55 -10.05
CA ASP A 29 6.40 8.52 -9.32
C ASP A 29 6.22 8.46 -7.79
N ARG A 30 5.05 8.03 -7.33
CA ARG A 30 4.65 7.95 -5.92
C ARG A 30 4.56 6.51 -5.38
N GLY A 31 5.23 5.55 -6.03
CA GLY A 31 5.21 4.13 -5.65
C GLY A 31 4.26 3.31 -6.51
N PHE A 32 3.84 2.12 -6.05
CA PHE A 32 2.87 1.32 -6.81
C PHE A 32 1.56 2.07 -7.00
N LYS A 33 0.94 1.88 -8.16
CA LYS A 33 -0.39 2.44 -8.44
C LYS A 33 -1.37 2.04 -7.34
N TYR A 34 -2.16 3.00 -6.89
CA TYR A 34 -3.14 2.89 -5.79
C TYR A 34 -2.56 2.65 -4.39
N ASP A 35 -1.26 2.50 -4.23
CA ASP A 35 -0.68 2.23 -2.93
C ASP A 35 -0.70 3.47 -2.03
N ARG A 36 -1.23 3.32 -0.80
CA ARG A 36 -1.38 4.35 0.25
C ARG A 36 -1.96 5.68 -0.24
N ARG A 37 -3.02 5.63 -1.05
CA ARG A 37 -3.68 6.84 -1.58
C ARG A 37 -4.77 7.42 -0.69
N TRP A 38 -5.23 6.64 0.28
CA TRP A 38 -6.28 7.03 1.20
C TRP A 38 -5.86 6.86 2.65
N MET A 39 -6.53 7.59 3.54
CA MET A 39 -6.40 7.49 4.98
C MET A 39 -7.76 7.80 5.60
N LEU A 40 -8.12 7.05 6.64
CA LEU A 40 -9.34 7.31 7.39
C LEU A 40 -9.14 8.47 8.35
N ILE A 41 -10.18 9.30 8.48
CA ILE A 41 -10.26 10.36 9.47
C ILE A 41 -11.57 10.21 10.25
N ASP A 42 -11.58 10.64 11.50
CA ASP A 42 -12.82 10.76 12.28
C ASP A 42 -13.58 12.06 11.92
N SER A 43 -14.73 12.30 12.56
CA SER A 43 -15.53 13.51 12.37
C SER A 43 -14.83 14.80 12.80
N ASN A 44 -13.77 14.70 13.60
CA ASN A 44 -12.98 15.84 14.09
C ASN A 44 -11.75 16.10 13.22
N GLY A 45 -11.54 15.32 12.16
CA GLY A 45 -10.38 15.42 11.27
C GLY A 45 -9.12 14.74 11.80
N ASN A 46 -9.22 13.94 12.87
CA ASN A 46 -8.07 13.20 13.39
C ASN A 46 -7.79 11.98 12.52
N PHE A 47 -6.51 11.70 12.29
CA PHE A 47 -6.08 10.52 11.56
C PHE A 47 -6.33 9.25 12.36
N LEU A 48 -7.01 8.28 11.74
CA LEU A 48 -7.13 6.95 12.32
C LEU A 48 -5.96 6.08 11.87
N SER A 49 -5.29 5.47 12.85
CA SER A 49 -4.11 4.63 12.66
C SER A 49 -4.27 3.32 13.44
N GLN A 50 -3.45 2.30 13.13
CA GLN A 50 -3.46 1.02 13.86
C GLN A 50 -2.77 1.08 15.24
N ARG A 51 -2.13 2.21 15.56
CA ARG A 51 -1.43 2.45 16.83
C ARG A 51 -2.26 3.30 17.76
#